data_AF-A0A7V7VLT1-F1
#
_entry.id   AF-A0A7V7VLT1-F1
#
_cell.length_a   1.000
_cell.length_b   1.000
_cell.length_c   1.000
_cell.angle_alpha   90.00
_cell.angle_beta   90.00
_cell.angle_gamma   90.00
#
_symmetry.space_group_name_H-M   'P 1'
#
loop_
_entity.id
_entity.type
_entity.pdbx_description
1 polymer ?
#
loop_
_entity_poly.entity_id
_entity_poly.type
_entity_poly.pdbx_seq_one_letter_code
_entity_poly.pdbx_strand_id
1 'polypeptide(L)'
;MRWSRRLIDAAPKLEVLLGQYDVPIAPNIIREQHNNNELCLKPLVMISMKYSGYLHSHQNLKMTSSSTHEKKKDIALEAIRGIAALSVLLWHCCLGFLPEYVGVVTKHDGISSWQGSPFFFLINGTAAVSLFFVLSGYILTRRYFLSGDTKLLARGALKRWPRLMGPVLLTVLISYLFFKFGWYFFQKAGPIANTPFLAKFVWNAETPFPISFCGALLQGSFFTFFRGDSFYNSSLWTMQLELIGSFVVFGMAPMIWEAKKISTSAVLFLTGCIILIAHFTKPDLVAFPVGVAMAALLPRNKGFSVNFITILLLLMALYLLGTSSKRIGIYQPINWIDPSQKMTTYFYIFGAALLIGLIEVVPAWHHFLSGSFWKWLGEFSFPIYLIHIVVICSLGCLVYLHYGRASAIAVSLLATPFAALPLLFFNRFWVSQLNQITNQLFHRKKEVP
;
A
#
# COMPACT_ATOMS: atom_id res chain seq x y z
N MET A 1 16.66 -15.21 -40.82
CA MET A 1 16.46 -14.49 -42.09
C MET A 1 15.51 -15.23 -43.04
N ARG A 2 14.23 -15.39 -42.68
CA ARG A 2 13.19 -15.91 -43.61
C ARG A 2 11.78 -15.34 -43.35
N TRP A 3 11.67 -14.31 -42.50
CA TRP A 3 10.40 -13.65 -42.15
C TRP A 3 10.31 -12.18 -42.60
N SER A 4 11.41 -11.58 -43.06
CA SER A 4 11.46 -10.17 -43.48
C SER A 4 11.13 -9.91 -44.95
N ARG A 5 10.91 -10.94 -45.78
CA ARG A 5 10.54 -10.76 -47.20
C ARG A 5 9.03 -10.82 -47.48
N ARG A 6 8.19 -11.31 -46.55
CA ARG A 6 6.74 -11.43 -46.77
C ARG A 6 5.92 -10.18 -46.41
N LEU A 7 6.54 -9.16 -45.80
CA LEU A 7 5.88 -7.89 -45.48
C LEU A 7 6.08 -6.81 -46.56
N ILE A 8 7.00 -7.04 -47.50
CA ILE A 8 7.30 -6.09 -48.59
C ILE A 8 6.40 -6.37 -49.82
N ASP A 9 5.94 -7.61 -50.01
CA ASP A 9 5.07 -7.99 -51.14
C ASP A 9 3.57 -7.71 -50.91
N ALA A 10 3.17 -7.18 -49.76
CA ALA A 10 1.77 -6.85 -49.44
C ALA A 10 1.42 -5.35 -49.62
N ALA A 11 2.41 -4.50 -49.91
CA ALA A 11 2.22 -3.05 -50.04
C ALA A 11 1.33 -2.59 -51.22
N PRO A 12 1.23 -3.28 -52.39
CA PRO A 12 0.43 -2.76 -53.51
C PRO A 12 -1.07 -3.11 -53.45
N LYS A 13 -1.59 -3.70 -52.36
CA LYS A 13 -3.02 -4.06 -52.23
C LYS A 13 -3.83 -3.19 -51.28
N LEU A 14 -3.22 -2.20 -50.62
CA LEU A 14 -3.94 -1.25 -49.75
C LEU A 14 -4.29 0.08 -50.42
N GLU A 15 -3.68 0.43 -51.56
CA GLU A 15 -3.99 1.68 -52.28
C GLU A 15 -5.31 1.66 -53.07
N VAL A 16 -5.95 0.49 -53.24
CA VAL A 16 -7.23 0.37 -53.97
C VAL A 16 -8.45 0.65 -53.09
N LEU A 17 -8.29 0.77 -51.76
CA LEU A 17 -9.41 0.93 -50.82
C LEU A 17 -9.57 2.35 -50.24
N LEU A 18 -8.74 3.32 -50.63
CA LEU A 18 -8.81 4.71 -50.14
C LEU A 18 -9.17 5.74 -51.22
N GLY A 19 -9.66 5.28 -52.37
CA GLY A 19 -10.06 6.11 -53.52
C GLY A 19 -11.53 6.57 -53.52
N GLN A 20 -12.11 6.92 -52.37
CA GLN A 20 -13.39 7.62 -52.31
C GLN A 20 -13.36 8.61 -51.15
N TYR A 21 -13.15 9.89 -51.47
CA TYR A 21 -13.68 11.12 -50.85
C TYR A 21 -12.73 12.30 -51.17
N ASP A 22 -13.26 13.25 -51.92
CA ASP A 22 -12.59 14.39 -52.57
C ASP A 22 -12.14 15.53 -51.60
N VAL A 23 -10.87 15.96 -51.75
CA VAL A 23 -10.36 17.36 -51.98
C VAL A 23 -10.54 18.44 -50.86
N PRO A 24 -9.67 19.49 -50.69
CA PRO A 24 -8.41 19.87 -51.36
C PRO A 24 -7.17 20.11 -50.47
N ILE A 25 -6.00 19.98 -51.09
CA ILE A 25 -4.72 20.56 -50.67
C ILE A 25 -4.54 21.89 -51.43
N ALA A 26 -4.11 22.96 -50.75
CA ALA A 26 -3.59 24.18 -51.36
C ALA A 26 -2.05 24.24 -51.25
N PRO A 27 -1.31 24.75 -52.26
CA PRO A 27 0.13 24.57 -52.38
C PRO A 27 0.97 25.82 -52.06
N ASN A 28 2.29 25.60 -51.95
CA ASN A 28 3.41 26.55 -51.98
C ASN A 28 3.73 27.32 -50.69
N ILE A 29 4.98 27.15 -50.20
CA ILE A 29 6.09 28.07 -50.45
C ILE A 29 7.38 27.44 -49.88
N ILE A 30 8.33 27.14 -50.77
CA ILE A 30 9.75 27.01 -50.46
C ILE A 30 10.38 28.35 -50.85
N ARG A 31 10.94 29.09 -49.89
CA ARG A 31 12.18 29.89 -50.06
C ARG A 31 12.60 30.56 -48.74
N GLU A 32 13.82 30.21 -48.34
CA GLU A 32 14.84 31.04 -47.68
C GLU A 32 14.41 32.06 -46.62
N GLN A 33 14.82 31.82 -45.37
CA GLN A 33 15.68 32.80 -44.70
C GLN A 33 16.62 32.15 -43.68
N HIS A 34 17.89 32.50 -43.85
CA HIS A 34 19.03 32.22 -42.99
C HIS A 34 18.85 32.75 -41.56
N ASN A 35 19.59 32.10 -40.65
CA ASN A 35 20.10 32.56 -39.36
C ASN A 35 19.28 32.35 -38.08
N ASN A 36 20.03 31.79 -37.11
CA ASN A 36 19.86 31.80 -35.65
C ASN A 36 18.93 30.75 -35.04
N ASN A 37 19.50 29.60 -34.67
CA ASN A 37 19.82 29.30 -33.26
C ASN A 37 20.37 27.87 -33.09
N GLU A 38 21.70 27.75 -33.06
CA GLU A 38 22.36 26.68 -32.30
C GLU A 38 22.12 26.94 -30.81
N LEU A 39 21.20 26.21 -30.14
CA LEU A 39 21.26 25.88 -28.70
C LEU A 39 20.07 25.02 -28.25
N CYS A 40 20.08 23.71 -28.52
CA CYS A 40 19.39 22.67 -27.71
C CYS A 40 19.39 21.33 -28.43
N LEU A 41 20.37 20.45 -28.18
CA LEU A 41 20.23 19.00 -28.43
C LEU A 41 21.37 18.14 -27.86
N LYS A 42 22.34 18.72 -27.14
CA LYS A 42 23.48 17.97 -26.57
C LYS A 42 23.25 17.19 -25.25
N PRO A 43 22.12 17.26 -24.51
CA PRO A 43 21.92 16.38 -23.35
C PRO A 43 21.30 15.00 -23.67
N LEU A 44 20.62 14.83 -24.81
CA LEU A 44 19.80 13.63 -25.08
C LEU A 44 20.57 12.49 -25.79
N VAL A 45 21.62 12.80 -26.54
CA VAL A 45 22.44 11.79 -27.25
C VAL A 45 23.44 11.10 -26.29
N MET A 46 23.84 11.76 -25.20
CA MET A 46 24.82 11.22 -24.25
C MET A 46 24.23 10.14 -23.30
N ILE A 47 22.89 10.08 -23.17
CA ILE A 47 22.20 9.06 -22.36
C ILE A 47 22.00 7.74 -23.15
N SER A 48 21.88 7.82 -24.48
CA SER A 48 21.74 6.65 -25.36
C SER A 48 23.02 5.81 -25.45
N MET A 49 24.20 6.44 -25.50
CA MET A 49 25.47 5.72 -25.63
C MET A 49 25.90 4.98 -24.35
N LYS A 50 25.41 5.38 -23.17
CA LYS A 50 25.70 4.67 -21.90
C LYS A 50 24.89 3.39 -21.72
N TYR A 51 23.80 3.20 -22.48
CA TYR A 51 22.97 1.99 -22.43
C TYR A 51 23.47 0.88 -23.35
N SER A 52 24.10 1.22 -24.48
CA SER A 52 24.66 0.22 -25.42
C SER A 52 25.86 -0.55 -24.83
N GLY A 53 26.70 0.13 -24.02
CA GLY A 53 27.81 -0.51 -23.31
C GLY A 53 27.42 -1.50 -22.21
N TYR A 54 26.15 -1.50 -21.76
CA TYR A 54 25.66 -2.39 -20.70
C TYR A 54 25.17 -3.74 -21.23
N LEU A 55 24.85 -3.84 -22.52
CA LEU A 55 24.40 -5.08 -23.16
C LEU A 55 25.57 -6.03 -23.50
N HIS A 56 26.81 -5.53 -23.62
CA HIS A 56 27.99 -6.36 -23.89
C HIS A 56 28.69 -6.91 -22.63
N SER A 57 28.40 -6.40 -21.43
CA SER A 57 28.95 -6.96 -20.18
C SER A 57 28.16 -8.17 -19.64
N HIS A 58 27.00 -8.47 -20.24
CA HIS A 58 26.08 -9.51 -19.76
C HIS A 58 26.47 -10.96 -20.10
N GLN A 59 27.59 -11.19 -20.81
CA GLN A 59 28.05 -12.54 -21.17
C GLN A 59 29.24 -13.08 -20.35
N ASN A 60 29.99 -12.25 -19.62
CA ASN A 60 31.26 -12.68 -18.99
C ASN A 60 31.29 -12.70 -17.44
N LEU A 61 30.15 -12.65 -16.75
CA LEU A 61 30.07 -12.80 -15.28
C LEU A 61 29.22 -14.03 -14.90
N LYS A 62 29.60 -15.19 -15.44
CA LYS A 62 29.32 -16.50 -14.83
C LYS A 62 30.63 -16.98 -14.20
N MET A 63 30.54 -17.43 -12.95
CA MET A 63 31.62 -17.82 -12.03
C MET A 63 32.22 -16.66 -11.23
N THR A 64 31.66 -16.41 -10.05
CA THR A 64 32.36 -16.64 -8.76
C THR A 64 31.45 -16.22 -7.59
N SER A 65 31.50 -17.00 -6.50
CA SER A 65 30.85 -16.81 -5.20
C SER A 65 29.34 -17.15 -5.10
N SER A 66 29.08 -18.43 -4.87
CA SER A 66 27.92 -18.85 -4.08
C SER A 66 28.13 -18.41 -2.63
N SER A 67 27.58 -17.26 -2.25
CA SER A 67 27.34 -16.95 -0.83
C SER A 67 25.84 -17.05 -0.57
N THR A 68 25.49 -18.03 0.25
CA THR A 68 24.17 -18.21 0.87
C THR A 68 23.88 -17.05 1.80
N HIS A 69 23.60 -15.86 1.25
CA HIS A 69 22.95 -14.81 1.99
C HIS A 69 21.48 -15.19 2.14
N GLU A 70 21.12 -15.70 3.31
CA GLU A 70 19.75 -15.65 3.80
C GLU A 70 19.36 -14.15 3.90
N LYS A 71 18.83 -13.60 2.81
CA LYS A 71 18.64 -12.16 2.64
C LYS A 71 17.61 -11.64 3.65
N LYS A 72 18.10 -10.84 4.61
CA LYS A 72 17.35 -10.18 5.70
C LYS A 72 16.15 -9.37 5.16
N LYS A 73 15.10 -9.26 5.99
CA LYS A 73 13.95 -8.37 5.74
C LYS A 73 14.44 -6.92 5.71
N ASP A 74 13.76 -6.08 4.92
CA ASP A 74 14.03 -4.65 4.89
C ASP A 74 13.47 -3.99 6.16
N ILE A 75 14.35 -3.56 7.06
CA ILE A 75 13.95 -3.06 8.39
C ILE A 75 13.29 -1.70 8.27
N ALA A 76 13.77 -0.82 7.38
CA ALA A 76 13.22 0.52 7.22
C ALA A 76 11.76 0.47 6.78
N LEU A 77 11.44 -0.44 5.86
CA LEU A 77 10.06 -0.60 5.38
C LEU A 77 9.14 -1.19 6.45
N GLU A 78 9.64 -2.11 7.29
CA GLU A 78 8.88 -2.59 8.45
C GLU A 78 8.68 -1.45 9.47
N ALA A 79 9.66 -0.56 9.66
CA ALA A 79 9.51 0.60 10.54
C ALA A 79 8.35 1.50 10.13
N ILE A 80 8.23 1.82 8.84
CA ILE A 80 7.13 2.63 8.30
C ILE A 80 5.79 1.94 8.54
N ARG A 81 5.71 0.61 8.39
CA ARG A 81 4.50 -0.17 8.73
C ARG A 81 4.13 -0.01 10.20
N GLY A 82 5.12 -0.03 11.07
CA GLY A 82 4.94 0.21 12.50
C GLY A 82 4.38 1.61 12.80
N ILE A 83 4.96 2.64 12.18
CA ILE A 83 4.48 4.04 12.29
C ILE A 83 3.04 4.16 11.77
N ALA A 84 2.73 3.55 10.61
CA ALA A 84 1.39 3.54 10.04
C ALA A 84 0.37 2.83 10.96
N ALA A 85 0.74 1.73 11.60
CA ALA A 85 -0.12 1.03 12.56
C ALA A 85 -0.43 1.90 13.79
N LEU A 86 0.56 2.65 14.30
CA LEU A 86 0.33 3.61 15.38
C LEU A 86 -0.58 4.76 14.94
N SER A 87 -0.42 5.26 13.71
CA SER A 87 -1.31 6.27 13.14
C SER A 87 -2.77 5.79 13.08
N VAL A 88 -2.99 4.53 12.65
CA VAL A 88 -4.31 3.89 12.66
C VAL A 88 -4.87 3.78 14.08
N LEU A 89 -4.06 3.36 15.06
CA LEU A 89 -4.49 3.28 16.46
C LEU A 89 -4.90 4.66 16.99
N LEU A 90 -4.08 5.68 16.76
CA LEU A 90 -4.37 7.07 17.15
C LEU A 90 -5.63 7.60 16.48
N TRP A 91 -5.82 7.31 15.18
CA TRP A 91 -7.01 7.67 14.43
C TRP A 91 -8.28 7.16 15.10
N HIS A 92 -8.32 5.86 15.42
CA HIS A 92 -9.50 5.24 16.05
C HIS A 92 -9.71 5.72 17.49
N CYS A 93 -8.64 6.02 18.24
CA CYS A 93 -8.75 6.69 19.54
C CYS A 93 -9.39 8.08 19.40
N CYS A 94 -8.98 8.86 18.38
CA CYS A 94 -9.55 10.19 18.14
C CYS A 94 -11.01 10.11 17.71
N LEU A 95 -11.36 9.20 16.79
CA LEU A 95 -12.75 8.97 16.37
C LEU A 95 -13.67 8.56 17.54
N GLY A 96 -13.11 7.81 18.49
CA GLY A 96 -13.84 7.33 19.66
C GLY A 96 -13.97 8.34 20.79
N PHE A 97 -12.89 9.04 21.15
CA PHE A 97 -12.83 9.84 22.38
C PHE A 97 -12.66 11.34 22.14
N LEU A 98 -12.36 11.76 20.91
CA LEU A 98 -12.19 13.16 20.48
C LEU A 98 -12.93 13.46 19.14
N PRO A 99 -14.19 13.00 18.98
CA PRO A 99 -14.90 13.05 17.69
C PRO A 99 -15.09 14.48 17.15
N GLU A 100 -15.07 15.49 18.01
CA GLU A 100 -15.19 16.90 17.66
C GLU A 100 -13.96 17.45 16.89
N TYR A 101 -12.75 16.99 17.22
CA TYR A 101 -11.51 17.48 16.61
C TYR A 101 -11.19 16.82 15.27
N VAL A 102 -11.68 15.59 15.07
CA VAL A 102 -11.54 14.84 13.83
C VAL A 102 -12.81 14.85 12.98
N GLY A 103 -13.73 15.78 13.26
CA GLY A 103 -14.83 16.12 12.37
C GLY A 103 -15.94 15.07 12.25
N VAL A 104 -16.06 14.16 13.23
CA VAL A 104 -17.20 13.22 13.35
C VAL A 104 -18.43 13.95 13.87
N VAL A 105 -18.24 14.91 14.79
CA VAL A 105 -19.31 15.75 15.34
C VAL A 105 -19.03 17.20 14.95
N THR A 106 -20.01 17.87 14.36
CA THR A 106 -19.92 19.28 13.97
C THR A 106 -20.17 20.18 15.17
N LYS A 107 -19.13 20.42 15.98
CA LYS A 107 -19.13 21.47 17.02
C LYS A 107 -18.12 22.59 16.75
N HIS A 108 -17.20 22.37 15.83
CA HIS A 108 -16.10 23.26 15.56
C HIS A 108 -16.23 23.83 14.15
N ASP A 109 -16.37 25.16 14.06
CA ASP A 109 -16.11 25.91 12.83
C ASP A 109 -14.70 25.51 12.39
N GLY A 110 -14.54 25.10 11.12
CA GLY A 110 -13.41 24.29 10.62
C GLY A 110 -11.97 24.73 10.95
N ILE A 111 -11.78 25.89 11.58
CA ILE A 111 -10.53 26.43 12.15
C ILE A 111 -10.01 25.59 13.34
N SER A 112 -10.88 25.02 14.17
CA SER A 112 -10.46 24.24 15.37
C SER A 112 -10.36 22.73 15.13
N SER A 113 -10.65 22.29 13.90
CA SER A 113 -10.51 20.89 13.49
C SER A 113 -9.04 20.54 13.18
N TRP A 114 -8.57 19.43 13.73
CA TRP A 114 -7.21 18.93 13.48
C TRP A 114 -7.01 18.48 12.03
N GLN A 115 -8.09 18.24 11.28
CA GLN A 115 -8.02 17.87 9.87
C GLN A 115 -7.41 18.95 8.96
N GLY A 116 -7.27 20.19 9.44
CA GLY A 116 -6.61 21.29 8.72
C GLY A 116 -5.17 21.55 9.16
N SER A 117 -4.65 20.78 10.13
CA SER A 117 -3.31 20.96 10.71
C SER A 117 -2.21 20.32 9.85
N PRO A 118 -1.01 20.91 9.79
CA PRO A 118 0.16 20.30 9.13
C PRO A 118 0.55 18.93 9.68
N PHE A 119 0.18 18.62 10.92
CA PHE A 119 0.50 17.35 11.57
C PHE A 119 -0.59 16.29 11.44
N PHE A 120 -1.67 16.57 10.68
CA PHE A 120 -2.79 15.62 10.55
C PHE A 120 -2.37 14.27 9.96
N PHE A 121 -1.31 14.23 9.14
CA PHE A 121 -0.75 12.99 8.60
C PHE A 121 -0.37 11.96 9.69
N LEU A 122 -0.05 12.40 10.92
CA LEU A 122 0.29 11.52 12.03
C LEU A 122 -0.92 10.71 12.52
N ILE A 123 -2.12 11.25 12.37
CA ILE A 123 -3.36 10.62 12.85
C ILE A 123 -4.30 10.23 11.71
N ASN A 124 -3.94 10.46 10.44
CA ASN A 124 -4.79 10.11 9.31
C ASN A 124 -4.74 8.60 9.02
N GLY A 125 -5.60 7.84 9.71
CA GLY A 125 -5.66 6.39 9.57
C GLY A 125 -6.00 5.91 8.16
N THR A 126 -6.80 6.65 7.40
CA THR A 126 -7.15 6.29 6.02
C THR A 126 -5.92 6.37 5.10
N ALA A 127 -5.12 7.43 5.23
CA ALA A 127 -3.87 7.55 4.48
C ALA A 127 -2.85 6.48 4.89
N ALA A 128 -2.78 6.14 6.18
CA ALA A 128 -1.95 5.06 6.68
C ALA A 128 -2.33 3.68 6.09
N VAL A 129 -3.63 3.43 5.85
CA VAL A 129 -4.10 2.22 5.14
C VAL A 129 -3.66 2.22 3.67
N SER A 130 -3.78 3.34 2.96
CA SER A 130 -3.25 3.44 1.58
C SER A 130 -1.73 3.19 1.54
N LEU A 131 -0.99 3.63 2.54
CA LEU A 131 0.44 3.33 2.69
C LEU A 131 0.69 1.82 2.79
N PHE A 132 -0.08 1.09 3.62
CA PHE A 132 0.03 -0.36 3.69
C PHE A 132 -0.18 -1.02 2.33
N PHE A 133 -1.18 -0.60 1.55
CA PHE A 133 -1.46 -1.19 0.24
C PHE A 133 -0.36 -0.93 -0.78
N VAL A 134 0.18 0.29 -0.86
CA VAL A 134 1.33 0.60 -1.73
C VAL A 134 2.54 -0.26 -1.34
N LEU A 135 2.79 -0.35 -0.04
CA LEU A 135 3.91 -1.12 0.47
C LEU A 135 3.76 -2.62 0.22
N SER A 136 2.54 -3.16 0.29
CA SER A 136 2.25 -4.55 -0.05
C SER A 136 2.56 -4.85 -1.51
N GLY A 137 2.18 -3.97 -2.44
CA GLY A 137 2.58 -4.10 -3.85
C GLY A 137 4.10 -4.08 -4.05
N TYR A 138 4.78 -3.18 -3.34
CA TYR A 138 6.23 -3.01 -3.42
C TYR A 138 7.00 -4.20 -2.85
N ILE A 139 6.80 -4.54 -1.57
CA ILE A 139 7.58 -5.55 -0.85
C ILE A 139 7.41 -6.94 -1.45
N LEU A 140 6.19 -7.31 -1.87
CA LEU A 140 5.90 -8.63 -2.41
C LEU A 140 6.64 -8.91 -3.72
N THR A 141 6.96 -7.88 -4.50
CA THR A 141 7.54 -8.03 -5.85
C THR A 141 8.98 -7.55 -5.95
N ARG A 142 9.44 -6.72 -5.01
CA ARG A 142 10.82 -6.18 -5.04
C ARG A 142 11.88 -7.26 -5.14
N ARG A 143 11.76 -8.35 -4.36
CA ARG A 143 12.72 -9.46 -4.41
C ARG A 143 12.70 -10.19 -5.76
N TYR A 144 11.52 -10.33 -6.36
CA TYR A 144 11.38 -10.89 -7.70
C TYR A 144 12.08 -10.01 -8.73
N PHE A 145 11.84 -8.70 -8.73
CA PHE A 145 12.53 -7.78 -9.66
C PHE A 145 14.05 -7.68 -9.45
N LEU A 146 14.56 -8.04 -8.27
CA LEU A 146 15.99 -8.07 -7.98
C LEU A 146 16.66 -9.41 -8.33
N SER A 147 15.91 -10.51 -8.45
CA SER A 147 16.47 -11.86 -8.61
C SER A 147 16.02 -12.59 -9.88
N GLY A 148 14.86 -12.24 -10.44
CA GLY A 148 14.22 -12.95 -11.55
C GLY A 148 13.58 -14.29 -11.18
N ASP A 149 13.61 -14.71 -9.90
CA ASP A 149 13.13 -16.03 -9.49
C ASP A 149 11.59 -16.06 -9.30
N THR A 150 10.88 -16.65 -10.26
CA THR A 150 9.43 -16.80 -10.24
C THR A 150 8.92 -17.69 -9.10
N LYS A 151 9.77 -18.58 -8.55
CA LYS A 151 9.41 -19.41 -7.39
C LYS A 151 9.11 -18.58 -6.16
N LEU A 152 9.71 -17.38 -6.04
CA LEU A 152 9.42 -16.44 -4.97
C LEU A 152 7.95 -15.97 -5.00
N LEU A 153 7.44 -15.66 -6.19
CA LEU A 153 6.05 -15.25 -6.38
C LEU A 153 5.10 -16.41 -6.09
N ALA A 154 5.36 -17.60 -6.63
CA ALA A 154 4.53 -18.78 -6.40
C ALA A 154 4.45 -19.16 -4.91
N ARG A 155 5.60 -19.17 -4.20
CA ARG A 155 5.65 -19.40 -2.75
C ARG A 155 4.95 -18.30 -1.98
N GLY A 156 5.06 -17.05 -2.43
CA GLY A 156 4.36 -15.90 -1.85
C GLY A 156 2.85 -16.04 -1.96
N ALA A 157 2.35 -16.38 -3.14
CA ALA A 157 0.94 -16.59 -3.45
C ALA A 157 0.33 -17.71 -2.61
N LEU A 158 0.96 -18.89 -2.57
CA LEU A 158 0.45 -20.04 -1.82
C LEU A 158 0.33 -19.76 -0.31
N LYS A 159 1.29 -19.04 0.25
CA LYS A 159 1.30 -18.70 1.67
C LYS A 159 0.42 -17.51 2.03
N ARG A 160 -0.09 -16.76 1.04
CA ARG A 160 -0.68 -15.43 1.30
C ARG A 160 -1.92 -15.51 2.16
N TRP A 161 -2.91 -16.31 1.75
CA TRP A 161 -4.14 -16.49 2.52
C TRP A 161 -3.88 -17.12 3.90
N PRO A 162 -3.19 -18.26 4.03
CA PRO A 162 -2.94 -18.86 5.36
C PRO A 162 -2.18 -17.93 6.31
N ARG A 163 -1.22 -17.13 5.80
CA ARG A 163 -0.45 -16.18 6.60
C ARG A 163 -1.32 -15.08 7.20
N LEU A 164 -2.28 -14.55 6.45
CA LEU A 164 -3.21 -13.53 6.93
C LEU A 164 -4.28 -14.15 7.83
N MET A 165 -4.79 -15.33 7.43
CA MET A 165 -5.89 -16.02 8.10
C MET A 165 -5.60 -16.34 9.57
N GLY A 166 -4.44 -16.90 9.89
CA GLY A 166 -4.14 -17.35 11.26
C GLY A 166 -4.35 -16.26 12.32
N PRO A 167 -3.64 -15.12 12.24
CA PRO A 167 -3.78 -14.04 13.21
C PRO A 167 -5.16 -13.36 13.17
N VAL A 168 -5.79 -13.27 12.00
CA VAL A 168 -7.16 -12.73 11.85
C VAL A 168 -8.15 -13.60 12.61
N LEU A 169 -8.11 -14.92 12.41
CA LEU A 169 -8.96 -15.88 13.09
C LEU A 169 -8.81 -15.76 14.62
N LEU A 170 -7.58 -15.72 15.12
CA LEU A 170 -7.33 -15.57 16.56
C LEU A 170 -7.98 -14.30 17.11
N THR A 171 -7.86 -13.18 16.40
CA THR A 171 -8.44 -11.89 16.82
C THR A 171 -9.97 -11.90 16.77
N VAL A 172 -10.56 -12.55 15.76
CA VAL A 172 -12.02 -12.73 15.65
C VAL A 172 -12.55 -13.61 16.79
N LEU A 173 -11.86 -14.68 17.14
CA LEU A 173 -12.23 -15.54 18.28
C LEU A 173 -12.13 -14.79 19.62
N ILE A 174 -11.09 -13.98 19.80
CA ILE A 174 -10.96 -13.11 20.98
C ILE A 174 -12.16 -12.15 21.06
N SER A 175 -12.49 -11.47 19.95
CA SER A 175 -13.64 -10.57 19.92
C SER A 175 -14.98 -11.30 20.17
N TYR A 176 -15.16 -12.49 19.62
CA TYR A 176 -16.32 -13.34 19.90
C TYR A 176 -16.49 -13.60 21.41
N LEU A 177 -15.40 -13.91 22.13
CA LEU A 177 -15.45 -14.10 23.58
C LEU A 177 -15.86 -12.81 24.30
N PHE A 178 -15.35 -11.65 23.86
CA PHE A 178 -15.72 -10.36 24.45
C PHE A 178 -17.21 -10.05 24.25
N PHE A 179 -17.76 -10.35 23.08
CA PHE A 179 -19.20 -10.26 22.83
C PHE A 179 -19.99 -11.24 23.71
N LYS A 180 -19.54 -12.49 23.80
CA LYS A 180 -20.22 -13.55 24.58
C LYS A 180 -20.28 -13.24 26.08
N PHE A 181 -19.20 -12.70 26.65
CA PHE A 181 -19.12 -12.35 28.08
C PHE A 181 -19.55 -10.92 28.41
N GLY A 182 -19.94 -10.12 27.40
CA GLY A 182 -20.37 -8.74 27.62
C GLY A 182 -19.24 -7.81 28.10
N TRP A 183 -18.00 -8.07 27.70
CA TRP A 183 -16.83 -7.24 28.03
C TRP A 183 -16.65 -6.02 27.13
N TYR A 184 -17.60 -5.78 26.23
CA TYR A 184 -17.66 -4.57 25.43
C TYR A 184 -18.50 -3.50 26.13
N PHE A 185 -17.95 -2.29 26.20
CA PHE A 185 -18.57 -1.14 26.88
C PHE A 185 -18.92 0.00 25.91
N PHE A 186 -18.70 -0.19 24.61
CA PHE A 186 -18.94 0.83 23.59
C PHE A 186 -20.41 1.24 23.47
N GLN A 187 -21.38 0.35 23.76
CA GLN A 187 -22.81 0.68 23.69
C GLN A 187 -23.18 1.74 24.73
N LYS A 188 -22.51 1.75 25.89
CA LYS A 188 -22.70 2.76 26.95
C LYS A 188 -21.86 4.00 26.68
N ALA A 189 -20.61 3.82 26.26
CA ALA A 189 -19.68 4.92 26.04
C ALA A 189 -20.05 5.77 24.82
N GLY A 190 -20.54 5.17 23.73
CA GLY A 190 -20.83 5.85 22.47
C GLY A 190 -21.84 6.99 22.58
N PRO A 191 -23.02 6.79 23.20
CA PRO A 191 -23.99 7.85 23.45
C PRO A 191 -23.43 8.99 24.31
N ILE A 192 -22.66 8.66 25.36
CA ILE A 192 -22.05 9.66 26.26
C ILE A 192 -20.97 10.48 25.54
N ALA A 193 -20.15 9.81 24.73
CA ALA A 193 -19.15 10.46 23.87
C ALA A 193 -19.77 11.18 22.65
N ASN A 194 -21.09 11.07 22.46
CA ASN A 194 -21.83 11.61 21.33
C ASN A 194 -21.21 11.23 19.97
N THR A 195 -20.71 10.00 19.84
CA THR A 195 -20.03 9.54 18.62
C THR A 195 -20.71 8.32 18.02
N PRO A 196 -21.23 8.41 16.78
CA PRO A 196 -21.84 7.28 16.09
C PRO A 196 -20.80 6.18 15.81
N PHE A 197 -19.51 6.54 15.77
CA PHE A 197 -18.40 5.60 15.61
C PHE A 197 -18.39 4.55 16.72
N LEU A 198 -18.35 4.94 18.00
CA LEU A 198 -18.36 3.96 19.10
C LEU A 198 -19.73 3.31 19.23
N ALA A 199 -20.82 4.08 19.14
CA ALA A 199 -22.18 3.56 19.35
C ALA A 199 -22.52 2.40 18.40
N LYS A 200 -21.99 2.42 17.17
CA LYS A 200 -22.19 1.41 16.14
C LYS A 200 -21.01 0.45 15.98
N PHE A 201 -20.21 0.20 17.02
CA PHE A 201 -19.03 -0.69 16.94
C PHE A 201 -18.14 -0.38 15.72
N VAL A 202 -17.71 0.87 15.61
CA VAL A 202 -16.88 1.38 14.50
C VAL A 202 -17.61 1.21 13.16
N TRP A 203 -18.82 1.77 13.10
CA TRP A 203 -19.71 1.78 11.92
C TRP A 203 -20.21 0.42 11.42
N ASN A 204 -20.07 -0.64 12.21
CA ASN A 204 -20.37 -2.01 11.78
C ASN A 204 -21.69 -2.56 12.31
N ALA A 205 -22.18 -2.06 13.45
CA ALA A 205 -23.37 -2.56 14.13
C ALA A 205 -24.67 -1.86 13.71
N GLU A 206 -24.84 -1.59 12.40
CA GLU A 206 -26.13 -1.08 11.90
C GLU A 206 -27.22 -2.15 11.90
N THR A 207 -26.82 -3.43 11.86
CA THR A 207 -27.72 -4.59 12.00
C THR A 207 -27.21 -5.51 13.10
N PRO A 208 -28.06 -5.99 14.02
CA PRO A 208 -27.66 -7.01 14.98
C PRO A 208 -27.24 -8.29 14.24
N PHE A 209 -25.98 -8.69 14.37
CA PHE A 209 -25.52 -9.98 13.85
C PHE A 209 -25.53 -11.03 14.96
N PRO A 210 -25.90 -12.29 14.68
CA PRO A 210 -25.95 -13.33 15.69
C PRO A 210 -24.53 -13.69 16.14
N ILE A 211 -24.24 -13.46 17.42
CA ILE A 211 -23.00 -13.86 18.08
C ILE A 211 -22.98 -15.39 18.15
N SER A 212 -22.23 -16.02 17.25
CA SER A 212 -22.15 -17.48 17.14
C SER A 212 -20.70 -17.93 16.94
N PHE A 213 -20.32 -19.02 17.61
CA PHE A 213 -18.96 -19.55 17.50
C PHE A 213 -18.63 -20.00 16.07
N CYS A 214 -19.57 -20.70 15.42
CA CYS A 214 -19.42 -21.12 14.03
C CYS A 214 -19.30 -19.91 13.09
N GLY A 215 -20.11 -18.87 13.29
CA GLY A 215 -20.01 -17.62 12.54
C GLY A 215 -18.66 -16.94 12.72
N ALA A 216 -18.13 -16.89 13.94
CA ALA A 216 -16.80 -16.34 14.22
C ALA A 216 -15.68 -17.16 13.55
N LEU A 217 -15.75 -18.49 13.61
CA LEU A 217 -14.78 -19.39 12.97
C LEU A 217 -14.77 -19.19 11.44
N LEU A 218 -15.96 -19.17 10.82
CA LEU A 218 -16.11 -18.98 9.37
C LEU A 218 -15.69 -17.58 8.93
N GLN A 219 -16.03 -16.54 9.70
CA GLN A 219 -15.60 -15.18 9.39
C GLN A 219 -14.08 -15.07 9.44
N GLY A 220 -13.46 -15.48 10.56
CA GLY A 220 -12.02 -15.38 10.76
C GLY A 220 -11.20 -16.22 9.78
N SER A 221 -11.75 -17.34 9.30
CA SER A 221 -11.06 -18.24 8.38
C SER A 221 -11.30 -17.89 6.90
N PHE A 222 -12.53 -17.52 6.53
CA PHE A 222 -12.96 -17.40 5.13
C PHE A 222 -13.70 -16.08 4.83
N PHE A 223 -14.80 -15.77 5.51
CA PHE A 223 -15.68 -14.70 5.02
C PHE A 223 -15.04 -13.31 5.06
N THR A 224 -14.12 -13.03 5.98
CA THR A 224 -13.33 -11.79 5.97
C THR A 224 -12.52 -11.61 4.69
N PHE A 225 -12.03 -12.70 4.09
CA PHE A 225 -11.15 -12.65 2.92
C PHE A 225 -11.90 -12.70 1.59
N PHE A 226 -12.97 -13.50 1.52
CA PHE A 226 -13.67 -13.74 0.26
C PHE A 226 -14.95 -12.93 0.12
N ARG A 227 -15.68 -12.69 1.21
CA ARG A 227 -16.92 -11.88 1.22
C ARG A 227 -16.67 -10.43 1.65
N GLY A 228 -15.73 -10.22 2.56
CA GLY A 228 -15.42 -8.92 3.15
C GLY A 228 -16.04 -8.70 4.54
N ASP A 229 -16.48 -9.77 5.20
CA ASP A 229 -17.19 -9.70 6.49
C ASP A 229 -16.25 -9.24 7.61
N SER A 230 -16.68 -8.24 8.38
CA SER A 230 -15.90 -7.66 9.49
C SER A 230 -16.69 -7.56 10.79
N PHE A 231 -17.81 -8.27 10.96
CA PHE A 231 -18.74 -8.17 12.12
C PHE A 231 -18.05 -8.17 13.50
N TYR A 232 -17.23 -9.19 13.78
CA TYR A 232 -16.51 -9.28 15.05
C TYR A 232 -15.35 -8.26 15.18
N ASN A 233 -14.81 -7.74 14.09
CA ASN A 233 -13.74 -6.76 14.15
C ASN A 233 -13.76 -5.89 12.90
N SER A 234 -14.24 -4.65 13.07
CA SER A 234 -14.45 -3.71 11.98
C SER A 234 -13.15 -3.40 11.22
N SER A 235 -11.98 -3.42 11.87
CA SER A 235 -10.70 -3.14 11.21
C SER A 235 -10.34 -4.15 10.11
N LEU A 236 -11.00 -5.31 10.08
CA LEU A 236 -10.75 -6.35 9.10
C LEU A 236 -11.27 -6.03 7.70
N TRP A 237 -11.98 -4.90 7.49
CA TRP A 237 -12.48 -4.48 6.18
C TRP A 237 -11.40 -4.40 5.10
N THR A 238 -10.14 -4.18 5.48
CA THR A 238 -8.99 -4.11 4.57
C THR A 238 -8.48 -5.49 4.13
N MET A 239 -8.81 -6.57 4.83
CA MET A 239 -8.20 -7.89 4.60
C MET A 239 -8.59 -8.50 3.24
N GLN A 240 -9.83 -8.28 2.79
CA GLN A 240 -10.26 -8.69 1.44
C GLN A 240 -9.45 -7.95 0.37
N LEU A 241 -9.29 -6.64 0.51
CA LEU A 241 -8.48 -5.83 -0.41
C LEU A 241 -7.03 -6.29 -0.42
N GLU A 242 -6.47 -6.56 0.75
CA GLU A 242 -5.11 -7.04 0.92
C GLU A 242 -4.91 -8.39 0.23
N LEU A 243 -5.87 -9.31 0.31
CA LEU A 243 -5.79 -10.60 -0.37
C LEU A 243 -5.91 -10.44 -1.90
N ILE A 244 -6.95 -9.77 -2.38
CA ILE A 244 -7.21 -9.56 -3.80
C ILE A 244 -6.04 -8.80 -4.45
N GLY A 245 -5.64 -7.68 -3.85
CA GLY A 245 -4.52 -6.85 -4.31
C GLY A 245 -3.21 -7.63 -4.39
N SER A 246 -2.98 -8.58 -3.46
CA SER A 246 -1.80 -9.45 -3.54
C SER A 246 -1.79 -10.38 -4.74
N PHE A 247 -2.94 -10.94 -5.12
CA PHE A 247 -3.03 -11.78 -6.31
C PHE A 247 -2.89 -10.97 -7.60
N VAL A 248 -3.44 -9.75 -7.63
CA VAL A 248 -3.15 -8.77 -8.70
C VAL A 248 -1.66 -8.54 -8.82
N VAL A 249 -0.97 -8.32 -7.69
CA VAL A 249 0.48 -8.11 -7.62
C VAL A 249 1.27 -9.31 -8.12
N PHE A 250 0.91 -10.53 -7.71
CA PHE A 250 1.59 -11.75 -8.15
C PHE A 250 1.41 -12.01 -9.66
N GLY A 251 0.24 -11.68 -10.21
CA GLY A 251 -0.03 -11.78 -11.66
C GLY A 251 0.63 -10.67 -12.49
N MET A 252 0.63 -9.45 -11.98
CA MET A 252 1.19 -8.27 -12.66
C MET A 252 2.71 -8.32 -12.74
N ALA A 253 3.40 -8.83 -11.71
CA ALA A 253 4.86 -8.75 -11.65
C ALA A 253 5.58 -9.45 -12.83
N PRO A 254 5.23 -10.69 -13.23
CA PRO A 254 5.79 -11.32 -14.43
C PRO A 254 5.50 -10.54 -15.71
N MET A 255 4.29 -9.98 -15.85
CA MET A 255 3.94 -9.18 -17.04
C MET A 255 4.81 -7.93 -17.15
N ILE A 256 5.04 -7.25 -16.02
CA ILE A 256 5.91 -6.07 -15.94
C ILE A 256 7.38 -6.45 -16.18
N TRP A 257 7.82 -7.62 -15.73
CA TRP A 257 9.16 -8.12 -16.02
C TRP A 257 9.40 -8.29 -17.52
N GLU A 258 8.45 -8.87 -18.26
CA GLU A 258 8.54 -8.99 -19.71
C GLU A 258 8.45 -7.62 -20.41
N ALA A 259 7.53 -6.74 -19.96
CA ALA A 259 7.41 -5.38 -20.51
C ALA A 259 8.70 -4.57 -20.34
N LYS A 260 9.42 -4.76 -19.21
CA LYS A 260 10.72 -4.11 -18.94
C LYS A 260 11.81 -4.48 -19.95
N LYS A 261 11.75 -5.68 -20.55
CA LYS A 261 12.69 -6.08 -21.62
C LYS A 261 12.43 -5.33 -22.93
N ILE A 262 11.22 -4.82 -23.13
CA ILE A 262 10.81 -4.09 -24.33
C ILE A 262 11.18 -2.62 -24.18
N SER A 263 10.57 -1.91 -23.22
CA SER A 263 10.82 -0.50 -22.95
C SER A 263 10.20 -0.03 -21.63
N THR A 264 10.67 1.10 -21.11
CA THR A 264 10.02 1.76 -19.96
C THR A 264 8.60 2.19 -20.28
N SER A 265 8.32 2.63 -21.52
CA SER A 265 6.98 3.03 -21.96
C SER A 265 5.99 1.85 -21.91
N ALA A 266 6.43 0.63 -22.24
CA ALA A 266 5.61 -0.57 -22.13
C ALA A 266 5.23 -0.87 -20.67
N VAL A 267 6.18 -0.69 -19.73
CA VAL A 267 5.92 -0.81 -18.29
C VAL A 267 4.88 0.21 -17.82
N LEU A 268 5.02 1.47 -18.23
CA LEU A 268 4.08 2.54 -17.87
C LEU A 268 2.69 2.31 -18.47
N PHE A 269 2.62 1.90 -19.73
CA PHE A 269 1.36 1.58 -20.41
C PHE A 269 0.62 0.43 -19.71
N LEU A 270 1.30 -0.69 -19.48
CA LEU A 270 0.71 -1.85 -18.80
C LEU A 270 0.27 -1.50 -17.38
N THR A 271 1.09 -0.75 -16.64
CA THR A 271 0.75 -0.25 -15.30
C THR A 271 -0.51 0.63 -15.38
N GLY A 272 -0.59 1.54 -16.34
CA GLY A 272 -1.75 2.41 -16.57
C GLY A 272 -3.03 1.62 -16.84
N CYS A 273 -2.98 0.59 -17.69
CA CYS A 273 -4.11 -0.29 -17.96
C CYS A 273 -4.61 -1.00 -16.68
N ILE A 274 -3.69 -1.54 -15.88
CA ILE A 274 -4.05 -2.24 -14.64
C ILE A 274 -4.59 -1.26 -13.58
N ILE A 275 -4.01 -0.06 -13.48
CA ILE A 275 -4.53 1.02 -12.63
C ILE A 275 -5.96 1.38 -13.04
N LEU A 276 -6.24 1.49 -14.34
CA LEU A 276 -7.58 1.80 -14.83
C LEU A 276 -8.59 0.72 -14.45
N ILE A 277 -8.24 -0.56 -14.60
CA ILE A 277 -9.09 -1.69 -14.18
C ILE A 277 -9.33 -1.67 -12.65
N ALA A 278 -8.26 -1.43 -11.87
CA ALA A 278 -8.34 -1.36 -10.42
C ALA A 278 -9.26 -0.21 -9.96
N HIS A 279 -9.14 0.96 -10.60
CA HIS A 279 -9.97 2.14 -10.34
C HIS A 279 -11.46 1.84 -10.46
N PHE A 280 -11.89 1.21 -11.56
CA PHE A 280 -13.30 0.86 -11.78
C PHE A 280 -13.82 -0.27 -10.89
N THR A 281 -12.93 -1.05 -10.26
CA THR A 281 -13.32 -2.10 -9.32
C THR A 281 -13.48 -1.52 -7.91
N LYS A 282 -12.37 -1.03 -7.33
CA LYS A 282 -12.31 -0.35 -6.04
C LYS A 282 -11.09 0.58 -6.05
N PRO A 283 -11.24 1.91 -5.86
CA PRO A 283 -10.14 2.88 -5.89
C PRO A 283 -8.91 2.50 -5.04
N ASP A 284 -9.11 1.88 -3.87
CA ASP A 284 -8.01 1.46 -2.98
C ASP A 284 -7.09 0.42 -3.61
N LEU A 285 -7.58 -0.39 -4.57
CA LEU A 285 -6.77 -1.40 -5.25
C LEU A 285 -5.69 -0.78 -6.14
N VAL A 286 -5.82 0.50 -6.54
CA VAL A 286 -4.82 1.22 -7.35
C VAL A 286 -3.46 1.29 -6.66
N ALA A 287 -3.43 1.27 -5.33
CA ALA A 287 -2.21 1.28 -4.53
C ALA A 287 -1.28 0.09 -4.86
N PHE A 288 -1.84 -1.08 -5.15
CA PHE A 288 -1.08 -2.30 -5.38
C PHE A 288 -0.26 -2.26 -6.70
N PRO A 289 -0.86 -1.97 -7.87
CA PRO A 289 -0.10 -1.74 -9.11
C PRO A 289 0.95 -0.64 -9.01
N VAL A 290 0.66 0.46 -8.30
CA VAL A 290 1.64 1.53 -8.04
C VAL A 290 2.86 0.98 -7.31
N GLY A 291 2.65 0.17 -6.26
CA GLY A 291 3.73 -0.51 -5.55
C GLY A 291 4.56 -1.44 -6.44
N VAL A 292 3.93 -2.18 -7.36
CA VAL A 292 4.63 -3.06 -8.32
C VAL A 292 5.49 -2.25 -9.30
N ALA A 293 4.93 -1.16 -9.85
CA ALA A 293 5.65 -0.28 -10.75
C ALA A 293 6.87 0.34 -10.04
N MET A 294 6.72 0.79 -8.79
CA MET A 294 7.84 1.24 -7.97
C MET A 294 8.89 0.15 -7.78
N ALA A 295 8.48 -1.08 -7.50
CA ALA A 295 9.41 -2.21 -7.31
C ALA A 295 10.24 -2.50 -8.56
N ALA A 296 9.65 -2.33 -9.75
CA ALA A 296 10.28 -2.55 -11.05
C ALA A 296 11.22 -1.40 -11.48
N LEU A 297 10.84 -0.15 -11.16
CA LEU A 297 11.51 1.07 -11.63
C LEU A 297 12.55 1.63 -10.66
N LEU A 298 12.36 1.46 -9.34
CA LEU A 298 13.29 2.03 -8.37
C LEU A 298 14.68 1.38 -8.50
N PRO A 299 15.76 2.17 -8.45
CA PRO A 299 17.12 1.67 -8.64
C PRO A 299 17.50 0.69 -7.52
N ARG A 300 18.46 -0.19 -7.82
CA ARG A 300 19.00 -1.15 -6.85
C ARG A 300 19.92 -0.48 -5.83
N ASN A 301 20.64 0.56 -6.25
CA ASN A 301 21.60 1.28 -5.41
C ASN A 301 20.96 2.53 -4.83
N LYS A 302 21.17 2.72 -3.52
CA LYS A 302 20.79 3.95 -2.81
C LYS A 302 21.89 4.97 -3.07
N GLY A 303 21.55 6.14 -3.61
CA GLY A 303 22.56 7.07 -4.10
C GLY A 303 22.20 8.55 -3.96
N PHE A 304 21.01 8.87 -3.43
CA PHE A 304 20.59 10.25 -3.26
C PHE A 304 21.03 10.77 -1.88
N SER A 305 21.63 11.97 -1.86
CA SER A 305 21.95 12.67 -0.61
C SER A 305 20.73 13.40 -0.06
N VAL A 306 20.75 13.70 1.23
CA VAL A 306 19.78 14.63 1.83
C VAL A 306 20.11 16.03 1.33
N ASN A 307 19.19 16.62 0.58
CA ASN A 307 19.29 17.96 0.03
C ASN A 307 17.91 18.64 0.00
N PHE A 308 17.89 19.90 -0.43
CA PHE A 308 16.66 20.70 -0.50
C PHE A 308 15.53 20.01 -1.29
N ILE A 309 15.83 19.38 -2.43
CA ILE A 309 14.83 18.69 -3.26
C ILE A 309 14.25 17.50 -2.51
N THR A 310 15.09 16.65 -1.89
CA THR A 310 14.59 15.50 -1.12
C THR A 310 13.71 15.94 0.05
N ILE A 311 14.07 17.02 0.74
CA ILE A 311 13.27 17.57 1.84
C ILE A 311 11.93 18.11 1.32
N LEU A 312 11.93 18.84 0.20
CA LEU A 312 10.69 19.33 -0.42
C LEU A 312 9.77 18.18 -0.83
N LEU A 313 10.31 17.11 -1.43
CA LEU A 313 9.55 15.92 -1.78
C LEU A 313 9.01 15.19 -0.53
N LEU A 314 9.77 15.15 0.56
CA LEU A 314 9.29 14.61 1.83
C LEU A 314 8.12 15.44 2.37
N LEU A 315 8.25 16.77 2.40
CA LEU A 315 7.17 17.66 2.83
C LEU A 315 5.92 17.49 1.95
N MET A 316 6.10 17.36 0.63
CA MET A 316 5.01 17.06 -0.29
C MET A 316 4.35 15.70 0.03
N ALA A 317 5.14 14.66 0.29
CA ALA A 317 4.62 13.35 0.66
C ALA A 317 3.77 13.42 1.95
N LEU A 318 4.27 14.11 2.97
CA LEU A 318 3.57 14.31 4.24
C LEU A 318 2.31 15.18 4.07
N TYR A 319 2.36 16.22 3.24
CA TYR A 319 1.21 17.05 2.90
C TYR A 319 0.09 16.23 2.26
N LEU A 320 0.42 15.40 1.27
CA LEU A 320 -0.55 14.53 0.60
C LEU A 320 -1.15 13.48 1.54
N LEU A 321 -0.33 12.86 2.39
CA LEU A 321 -0.80 11.91 3.41
C LEU A 321 -1.67 12.58 4.49
N GLY A 322 -1.44 13.85 4.78
CA GLY A 322 -2.25 14.63 5.71
C GLY A 322 -3.52 15.22 5.10
N THR A 323 -3.76 15.05 3.79
CA THR A 323 -4.94 15.66 3.18
C THR A 323 -6.23 15.05 3.76
N SER A 324 -7.20 15.86 4.15
CA SER A 324 -8.51 15.38 4.63
C SER A 324 -9.60 15.54 3.57
N SER A 325 -10.67 14.74 3.63
CA SER A 325 -11.80 14.89 2.70
C SER A 325 -12.48 16.26 2.83
N LYS A 326 -12.48 16.86 4.02
CA LYS A 326 -13.04 18.20 4.24
C LYS A 326 -12.20 19.33 3.65
N ARG A 327 -10.91 19.09 3.32
CA ARG A 327 -10.02 20.04 2.63
C ARG A 327 -9.99 21.42 3.29
N ILE A 328 -9.77 21.44 4.61
CA ILE A 328 -9.71 22.65 5.44
C ILE A 328 -8.28 23.01 5.83
N GLY A 329 -8.07 24.21 6.38
CA GLY A 329 -6.77 24.71 6.82
C GLY A 329 -5.74 24.69 5.70
N ILE A 330 -4.56 24.11 5.94
CA ILE A 330 -3.48 24.07 4.96
C ILE A 330 -3.82 23.25 3.69
N TYR A 331 -4.87 22.44 3.73
CA TYR A 331 -5.32 21.59 2.62
C TYR A 331 -6.34 22.26 1.71
N GLN A 332 -6.76 23.50 2.00
CA GLN A 332 -7.70 24.24 1.16
C GLN A 332 -7.26 24.40 -0.31
N PRO A 333 -5.97 24.64 -0.64
CA PRO A 333 -5.55 24.79 -2.03
C PRO A 333 -5.85 23.56 -2.91
N ILE A 334 -5.98 22.37 -2.31
CA ILE A 334 -6.32 21.14 -3.05
C ILE A 334 -7.73 21.23 -3.66
N ASN A 335 -8.64 22.04 -3.09
CA ASN A 335 -9.97 22.26 -3.66
C ASN A 335 -9.94 22.91 -5.05
N TRP A 336 -8.85 23.60 -5.43
CA TRP A 336 -8.69 24.13 -6.78
C TRP A 336 -8.46 23.04 -7.83
N ILE A 337 -7.93 21.89 -7.41
CA ILE A 337 -7.59 20.75 -8.29
C ILE A 337 -8.68 19.68 -8.23
N ASP A 338 -9.22 19.41 -7.05
CA ASP A 338 -10.27 18.41 -6.81
C ASP A 338 -11.42 19.03 -6.00
N PRO A 339 -12.22 19.93 -6.62
CA PRO A 339 -13.39 20.51 -5.96
C PRO A 339 -14.45 19.46 -5.61
N SER A 340 -14.44 18.32 -6.32
CA SER A 340 -15.35 17.21 -6.09
C SER A 340 -15.00 16.33 -4.88
N GLN A 341 -13.80 16.49 -4.30
CA GLN A 341 -13.25 15.71 -3.18
C GLN A 341 -13.11 14.19 -3.47
N LYS A 342 -13.27 13.78 -4.73
CA LYS A 342 -13.25 12.37 -5.16
C LYS A 342 -11.83 11.81 -5.28
N MET A 343 -10.80 12.67 -5.30
CA MET A 343 -9.41 12.26 -5.54
C MET A 343 -8.60 11.98 -4.27
N THR A 344 -9.24 12.04 -3.10
CA THR A 344 -8.58 11.90 -1.78
C THR A 344 -7.70 10.63 -1.69
N THR A 345 -8.22 9.49 -2.12
CA THR A 345 -7.48 8.21 -2.10
C THR A 345 -6.23 8.26 -2.98
N TYR A 346 -6.26 8.95 -4.14
CA TYR A 346 -5.08 9.05 -5.02
C TYR A 346 -4.01 9.96 -4.43
N PHE A 347 -4.38 11.02 -3.71
CA PHE A 347 -3.40 11.81 -2.95
C PHE A 347 -2.69 10.95 -1.90
N TYR A 348 -3.41 10.08 -1.20
CA TYR A 348 -2.81 9.16 -0.24
C TYR A 348 -1.88 8.15 -0.91
N ILE A 349 -2.30 7.54 -2.02
CA ILE A 349 -1.48 6.60 -2.77
C ILE A 349 -0.21 7.27 -3.29
N PHE A 350 -0.33 8.48 -3.85
CA PHE A 350 0.81 9.22 -4.38
C PHE A 350 1.76 9.67 -3.25
N GLY A 351 1.23 10.18 -2.14
CA GLY A 351 2.02 10.55 -0.96
C GLY A 351 2.74 9.34 -0.36
N ALA A 352 2.07 8.19 -0.26
CA ALA A 352 2.67 6.94 0.21
C ALA A 352 3.77 6.45 -0.73
N ALA A 353 3.53 6.46 -2.05
CA ALA A 353 4.52 6.08 -3.05
C ALA A 353 5.76 6.99 -3.00
N LEU A 354 5.56 8.31 -2.85
CA LEU A 354 6.65 9.27 -2.72
C LEU A 354 7.46 9.02 -1.44
N LEU A 355 6.79 8.83 -0.29
CA LEU A 355 7.44 8.54 0.99
C LEU A 355 8.26 7.24 0.94
N ILE A 356 7.68 6.15 0.44
CA ILE A 356 8.36 4.85 0.31
C ILE A 356 9.54 4.98 -0.67
N GLY A 357 9.34 5.64 -1.81
CA GLY A 357 10.38 5.86 -2.80
C GLY A 357 11.57 6.63 -2.23
N LEU A 358 11.30 7.72 -1.51
CA LEU A 358 12.32 8.53 -0.84
C LEU A 358 13.14 7.72 0.17
N ILE A 359 12.48 6.93 1.01
CA ILE A 359 13.16 6.09 2.01
C ILE A 359 14.02 5.02 1.34
N GLU A 360 13.62 4.52 0.18
CA GLU A 360 14.40 3.52 -0.55
C GLU A 360 15.60 4.10 -1.30
N VAL A 361 15.56 5.37 -1.73
CA VAL A 361 16.64 5.98 -2.53
C VAL A 361 17.63 6.83 -1.72
N VAL A 362 17.23 7.33 -0.54
CA VAL A 362 18.04 8.16 0.36
C VAL A 362 18.65 7.29 1.48
N PRO A 363 19.97 6.99 1.45
CA PRO A 363 20.60 6.09 2.43
C PRO A 363 20.48 6.56 3.88
N ALA A 364 20.55 7.87 4.13
CA ALA A 364 20.49 8.44 5.48
C ALA A 364 19.15 8.11 6.17
N TRP A 365 18.04 8.29 5.46
CA TRP A 365 16.69 8.02 6.00
C TRP A 365 16.45 6.53 6.15
N HIS A 366 16.92 5.73 5.18
CA HIS A 366 16.85 4.29 5.29
C HIS A 366 17.63 3.76 6.51
N HIS A 367 18.85 4.26 6.72
CA HIS A 367 19.70 3.85 7.83
C HIS A 367 19.10 4.25 9.18
N PHE A 368 18.59 5.48 9.28
CA PHE A 368 17.87 5.96 10.47
C PHE A 368 16.73 5.01 10.86
N LEU A 369 15.92 4.57 9.89
CA LEU A 369 14.80 3.64 10.09
C LEU A 369 15.22 2.16 10.21
N SER A 370 16.50 1.84 10.12
CA SER A 370 17.02 0.47 10.21
C SER A 370 17.49 0.06 11.62
N GLY A 371 17.29 0.92 12.62
CA GLY A 371 17.66 0.65 14.02
C GLY A 371 16.84 -0.46 14.70
N SER A 372 17.30 -0.91 15.88
CA SER A 372 16.65 -1.98 16.66
C SER A 372 15.24 -1.62 17.14
N PHE A 373 15.05 -0.37 17.60
CA PHE A 373 13.75 0.16 17.97
C PHE A 373 12.74 0.08 16.82
N TRP A 374 13.16 0.51 15.63
CA TRP A 374 12.34 0.51 14.41
C TRP A 374 11.97 -0.89 13.94
N LYS A 375 12.91 -1.83 14.05
CA LYS A 375 12.63 -3.25 13.82
C LYS A 375 11.55 -3.76 14.76
N TRP A 376 11.67 -3.47 16.06
CA TRP A 376 10.68 -3.85 17.05
C TRP A 376 9.31 -3.26 16.71
N LEU A 377 9.25 -1.95 16.41
CA LEU A 377 8.01 -1.27 16.04
C LEU A 377 7.34 -1.89 14.81
N GLY A 378 8.13 -2.24 13.79
CA GLY A 378 7.63 -2.87 12.57
C GLY A 378 7.05 -4.27 12.78
N GLU A 379 7.62 -5.06 13.69
CA GLU A 379 7.10 -6.39 14.01
C GLU A 379 5.72 -6.34 14.71
N PHE A 380 5.46 -5.29 15.49
CA PHE A 380 4.18 -5.06 16.15
C PHE A 380 3.10 -4.50 15.22
N SER A 381 3.45 -4.02 14.02
CA SER A 381 2.51 -3.36 13.10
C SER A 381 1.21 -4.14 12.88
N PHE A 382 1.33 -5.41 12.48
CA PHE A 382 0.18 -6.25 12.16
C PHE A 382 -0.61 -6.67 13.43
N PRO A 383 0.02 -7.16 14.51
CA PRO A 383 -0.67 -7.41 15.78
C PRO A 383 -1.44 -6.22 16.36
N ILE A 384 -0.84 -5.01 16.37
CA ILE A 384 -1.50 -3.78 16.84
C ILE A 384 -2.72 -3.47 15.95
N TYR A 385 -2.54 -3.54 14.63
CA TYR A 385 -3.61 -3.31 13.68
C TYR A 385 -4.80 -4.27 13.89
N LEU A 386 -4.56 -5.52 14.27
CA LEU A 386 -5.65 -6.46 14.51
C LEU A 386 -6.38 -6.19 15.83
N ILE A 387 -5.67 -6.00 16.94
CA ILE A 387 -6.29 -6.01 18.27
C ILE A 387 -6.84 -4.66 18.74
N HIS A 388 -6.42 -3.54 18.14
CA HIS A 388 -6.73 -2.21 18.68
C HIS A 388 -8.22 -1.93 18.86
N ILE A 389 -9.10 -2.35 17.93
CA ILE A 389 -10.55 -2.16 18.06
C ILE A 389 -11.11 -2.88 19.28
N VAL A 390 -10.62 -4.10 19.55
CA VAL A 390 -11.04 -4.88 20.72
C VAL A 390 -10.68 -4.12 21.99
N VAL A 391 -9.45 -3.59 22.09
CA VAL A 391 -8.98 -2.82 23.26
C VAL A 391 -9.74 -1.51 23.43
N ILE A 392 -9.90 -0.73 22.35
CA ILE A 392 -10.60 0.56 22.38
C ILE A 392 -12.06 0.38 22.84
N CYS A 393 -12.78 -0.57 22.23
CA CYS A 393 -14.21 -0.76 22.50
C CYS A 393 -14.51 -1.47 23.84
N SER A 394 -13.50 -2.08 24.46
CA SER A 394 -13.61 -2.73 25.78
C SER A 394 -12.99 -1.85 26.86
N LEU A 395 -11.71 -2.07 27.18
CA LEU A 395 -10.98 -1.36 28.23
C LEU A 395 -10.96 0.15 28.02
N GLY A 396 -10.76 0.62 26.78
CA GLY A 396 -10.80 2.05 26.46
C GLY A 396 -12.15 2.69 26.83
N CYS A 397 -13.25 2.08 26.41
CA CYS A 397 -14.60 2.52 26.76
C CYS A 397 -14.88 2.39 28.27
N LEU A 398 -14.40 1.34 28.95
CA LEU A 398 -14.57 1.19 30.40
C LEU A 398 -13.90 2.34 31.15
N VAL A 399 -12.66 2.66 30.79
CA VAL A 399 -11.90 3.76 31.40
C VAL A 399 -12.52 5.11 31.06
N TYR A 400 -13.03 5.28 29.83
CA TYR A 400 -13.76 6.49 29.45
C TYR A 400 -14.95 6.77 30.37
N LEU A 401 -15.73 5.73 30.69
CA LEU A 401 -16.92 5.85 31.55
C LEU A 401 -16.60 6.29 32.99
N HIS A 402 -15.40 5.97 33.51
CA HIS A 402 -15.03 6.23 34.90
C HIS A 402 -14.05 7.40 35.08
N TYR A 403 -13.16 7.63 34.10
CA TYR A 403 -12.02 8.53 34.21
C TYR A 403 -11.90 9.53 33.05
N GLY A 404 -12.83 9.50 32.09
CA GLY A 404 -12.90 10.44 30.98
C GLY A 404 -11.94 10.17 29.81
N ARG A 405 -11.98 11.09 28.83
CA ARG A 405 -11.33 10.94 27.50
C ARG A 405 -9.81 10.79 27.53
N ALA A 406 -9.10 11.56 28.34
CA ALA A 406 -7.64 11.55 28.37
C ALA A 406 -7.11 10.19 28.85
N SER A 407 -7.68 9.68 29.94
CA SER A 407 -7.37 8.37 30.52
C SER A 407 -7.70 7.22 29.54
N ALA A 408 -8.83 7.32 28.84
CA ALA A 408 -9.23 6.32 27.84
C ALA A 408 -8.24 6.20 26.68
N ILE A 409 -7.76 7.33 26.16
CA ILE A 409 -6.75 7.39 25.10
C ILE A 409 -5.43 6.82 25.60
N ALA A 410 -4.95 7.27 26.77
CA ALA A 410 -3.69 6.80 27.35
C ALA A 410 -3.71 5.28 27.57
N VAL A 411 -4.79 4.75 28.15
CA VAL A 411 -4.94 3.30 28.35
C VAL A 411 -5.05 2.57 27.01
N SER A 412 -5.77 3.09 26.02
CA SER A 412 -5.86 2.45 24.71
C SER A 412 -4.49 2.38 24.02
N LEU A 413 -3.68 3.43 24.12
CA LEU A 413 -2.32 3.49 23.55
C LEU A 413 -1.33 2.57 24.26
N LEU A 414 -1.44 2.44 25.59
CA LEU A 414 -0.54 1.59 26.37
C LEU A 414 -0.97 0.12 26.31
N ALA A 415 -2.26 -0.17 26.48
CA ALA A 415 -2.78 -1.53 26.54
C ALA A 415 -2.76 -2.25 25.18
N THR A 416 -2.87 -1.52 24.05
CA THR A 416 -2.88 -2.15 22.72
C THR A 416 -1.56 -2.89 22.41
N PRO A 417 -0.36 -2.30 22.57
CA PRO A 417 0.90 -3.02 22.45
C PRO A 417 1.01 -4.24 23.38
N PHE A 418 0.54 -4.16 24.62
CA PHE A 418 0.55 -5.31 25.54
C PHE A 418 -0.41 -6.43 25.07
N ALA A 419 -1.63 -6.09 24.66
CA ALA A 419 -2.59 -7.02 24.10
C ALA A 419 -2.12 -7.64 22.77
N ALA A 420 -1.24 -6.94 22.05
CA ALA A 420 -0.63 -7.42 20.82
C ALA A 420 0.51 -8.43 21.03
N LEU A 421 1.07 -8.56 22.25
CA LEU A 421 2.18 -9.49 22.53
C LEU A 421 1.83 -10.95 22.23
N PRO A 422 0.72 -11.53 22.73
CA PRO A 422 0.36 -12.92 22.43
C PRO A 422 0.16 -13.14 20.92
N LEU A 423 -0.46 -12.17 20.24
CA LEU A 423 -0.65 -12.20 18.79
C LEU A 423 0.68 -12.16 18.03
N LEU A 424 1.66 -11.39 18.50
CA LEU A 424 2.99 -11.33 17.92
C LEU A 424 3.69 -12.69 18.00
N PHE A 425 3.70 -13.31 19.18
CA PHE A 425 4.30 -14.64 19.37
C PHE A 425 3.60 -15.70 18.52
N PHE A 426 2.27 -15.70 18.52
CA PHE A 426 1.48 -16.58 17.68
C PHE A 426 1.79 -16.38 16.19
N ASN A 427 1.84 -15.13 15.71
CA ASN A 427 2.15 -14.82 14.31
C ASN A 427 3.56 -15.30 13.91
N ARG A 428 4.57 -15.16 14.79
CA ARG A 428 5.92 -15.67 14.54
C ARG A 428 5.93 -17.20 14.40
N PHE A 429 5.28 -17.88 15.34
CA PHE A 429 5.10 -19.33 15.31
C PHE A 429 4.39 -19.78 14.03
N TRP A 430 3.23 -19.19 13.73
CA TRP A 430 2.40 -19.51 12.58
C TRP A 430 3.15 -19.33 11.25
N VAL A 431 3.82 -18.19 11.07
CA VAL A 431 4.62 -17.93 9.87
C VAL A 431 5.79 -18.91 9.73
N SER A 432 6.41 -19.30 10.84
CA SER A 432 7.47 -20.33 10.84
C SER A 432 6.93 -21.67 10.32
N GLN A 433 5.78 -22.11 10.83
CA GLN A 433 5.16 -23.36 10.37
C GLN A 433 4.79 -23.32 8.89
N LEU A 434 4.19 -22.23 8.42
CA LEU A 434 3.87 -22.06 7.01
C LEU A 434 5.11 -22.11 6.12
N ASN A 435 6.22 -21.54 6.58
CA ASN A 435 7.49 -21.61 5.84
C ASN A 435 8.01 -23.04 5.77
N GLN A 436 7.98 -23.81 6.85
CA GLN A 436 8.40 -25.20 6.87
C GLN A 436 7.57 -26.07 5.90
N ILE A 437 6.23 -25.98 5.98
CA ILE A 437 5.31 -26.74 5.12
C ILE A 437 5.54 -26.38 3.65
N THR A 438 5.66 -25.08 3.34
CA THR A 438 5.89 -24.63 1.96
C THR A 438 7.25 -25.09 1.45
N ASN A 439 8.29 -25.05 2.29
CA ASN A 439 9.61 -25.53 1.89
C ASN A 439 9.56 -27.03 1.55
N GLN A 440 8.90 -27.85 2.38
CA GLN A 440 8.71 -29.28 2.11
C GLN A 440 8.01 -29.53 0.76
N LEU A 441 6.92 -28.82 0.46
CA LEU A 441 6.20 -28.95 -0.81
C LEU A 441 7.06 -28.64 -2.04
N PHE A 442 7.93 -27.63 -1.96
CA PHE A 442 8.81 -27.24 -3.07
C PHE A 442 10.12 -28.03 -3.12
N HIS A 443 10.57 -28.64 -2.02
CA HIS A 443 11.72 -29.56 -2.00
C HIS A 443 11.33 -30.95 -2.49
N ARG A 444 10.17 -31.48 -2.10
CA ARG A 444 9.66 -32.80 -2.55
C ARG A 444 9.46 -32.86 -4.07
N LYS A 445 9.23 -31.73 -4.74
CA LYS A 445 9.17 -31.61 -6.20
C LYS A 445 10.53 -31.75 -6.92
N LYS A 446 11.66 -31.76 -6.20
CA LYS A 446 12.99 -32.02 -6.79
C LYS A 446 13.35 -33.51 -6.83
N GLU A 447 12.60 -34.37 -6.13
CA GLU A 447 12.95 -35.78 -5.92
C GLU A 447 12.04 -36.75 -6.69
N VAL A 448 11.25 -36.26 -7.65
CA VAL A 448 10.54 -37.15 -8.59
C VAL A 448 11.43 -37.32 -9.82
N PRO A 449 11.99 -38.53 -10.05
CA PRO A 449 12.92 -38.80 -11.16
C PRO A 449 12.30 -38.66 -12.54
#